data_AF-A0A535FBZ4-F1
#
_entry.id   AF-A0A535FBZ4-F1
#
_cell.length_a   1.000
_cell.length_b   1.000
_cell.length_c   1.000
_cell.angle_alpha   90.00
_cell.angle_beta   90.00
_cell.angle_gamma   90.00
#
_symmetry.space_group_name_H-M   'P 1'
#
loop_
_entity.id
_entity.type
_entity.pdbx_description
1 polymer ?
#
loop_
_entity_poly.entity_id
_entity_poly.type
_entity_poly.pdbx_seq_one_letter_code
_entity_poly.pdbx_strand_id
1 'polypeptide(L)'
;MEQDTEFFTDEVPLACTLTGSEQVTRSEEVNELFKDVQQVKELADGYAFRFPGSDAWANRLVQFITFERGCCPFFTFALVFEPEQGPIWLHLRGPEGVKAIIENMMHPQVGIGTNFPLT
;
A
#
# COMPACT_ATOMS: atom_id res chain seq x y z
N MET A 1 26.10 -34.60 -16.80
CA MET A 1 27.01 -33.66 -16.11
C MET A 1 26.80 -32.36 -16.87
N GLU A 2 26.19 -31.30 -16.34
CA GLU A 2 25.97 -30.79 -14.98
C GLU A 2 24.53 -30.23 -14.89
N GLN A 3 23.72 -30.72 -13.94
CA GLN A 3 23.30 -30.05 -12.69
C GLN A 3 22.48 -28.77 -12.88
N ASP A 4 21.16 -28.95 -12.79
CA ASP A 4 20.23 -28.25 -11.91
C ASP A 4 20.59 -26.83 -11.48
N THR A 5 19.82 -25.86 -11.96
CA THR A 5 19.50 -24.68 -11.18
C THR A 5 18.01 -24.46 -11.30
N GLU A 6 17.27 -25.22 -10.50
CA GLU A 6 15.90 -24.87 -10.15
C GLU A 6 15.98 -23.55 -9.38
N PHE A 7 15.71 -22.45 -10.08
CA PHE A 7 15.42 -21.18 -9.44
C PHE A 7 14.08 -21.37 -8.71
N PHE A 8 14.15 -21.70 -7.41
CA PHE A 8 13.01 -21.52 -6.52
C PHE A 8 12.74 -20.01 -6.47
N THR A 9 11.87 -19.52 -7.35
CA THR A 9 11.17 -18.27 -7.10
C THR A 9 10.25 -18.55 -5.92
N ASP A 10 10.75 -18.30 -4.72
CA ASP A 10 9.93 -18.14 -3.53
C ASP A 10 8.96 -17.00 -3.85
N GLU A 11 7.78 -17.35 -4.35
CA GLU A 11 6.74 -16.36 -4.65
C GLU A 11 6.33 -15.72 -3.33
N VAL A 12 6.74 -14.47 -3.14
CA VAL A 12 6.41 -13.72 -1.93
C VAL A 12 4.88 -13.65 -1.83
N PRO A 13 4.28 -14.19 -0.76
CA PRO A 13 2.83 -14.26 -0.66
C PRO A 13 2.25 -12.86 -0.64
N LEU A 14 1.18 -12.68 -1.42
CA LEU A 14 0.36 -11.47 -1.44
C LEU A 14 -0.55 -11.39 -0.21
N ALA A 15 0.06 -11.40 0.98
CA ALA A 15 -0.65 -11.36 2.25
C ALA A 15 0.19 -10.63 3.30
N CYS A 16 -0.50 -9.88 4.15
CA CYS A 16 0.12 -9.31 5.35
C CYS A 16 0.47 -10.45 6.32
N THR A 17 1.69 -10.40 6.89
CA THR A 17 2.14 -11.39 7.88
C THR A 17 1.58 -11.16 9.28
N LEU A 18 0.99 -9.98 9.55
CA LEU A 18 0.30 -9.71 10.82
C LEU A 18 -1.01 -10.50 10.91
N THR A 19 -1.35 -10.89 12.14
CA THR A 19 -2.58 -11.66 12.41
C THR A 19 -3.29 -11.15 13.66
N GLY A 20 -4.56 -11.54 13.83
CA GLY A 20 -5.32 -11.25 15.05
C GLY A 20 -5.43 -9.76 15.36
N SER A 21 -5.15 -9.39 16.61
CA SER A 21 -5.29 -7.99 17.08
C SER A 21 -4.32 -7.03 16.41
N GLU A 22 -3.11 -7.48 16.07
CA GLU A 22 -2.09 -6.63 15.43
C GLU A 22 -2.56 -6.20 14.03
N GLN A 23 -3.18 -7.11 13.28
CA GLN A 23 -3.77 -6.81 11.97
C GLN A 23 -4.93 -5.82 12.08
N VAL A 24 -5.77 -5.94 13.10
CA VAL A 24 -6.91 -5.03 13.33
C VAL A 24 -6.41 -3.62 13.64
N THR A 25 -5.52 -3.47 14.63
CA THR A 25 -4.93 -2.17 14.98
C THR A 25 -4.22 -1.56 13.78
N ARG A 26 -3.47 -2.37 13.03
CA ARG A 26 -2.77 -1.86 11.86
C ARG A 26 -3.73 -1.38 10.78
N SER A 27 -4.81 -2.12 10.52
CA SER A 27 -5.84 -1.72 9.57
C SER A 27 -6.42 -0.35 9.94
N GLU A 28 -6.75 -0.12 11.21
CA GLU A 28 -7.26 1.17 11.69
C GLU A 28 -6.27 2.32 11.43
N GLU A 29 -4.98 2.14 11.74
CA GLU A 29 -3.96 3.15 11.47
C GLU A 29 -3.82 3.47 9.97
N VAL A 30 -3.86 2.44 9.14
CA VAL A 30 -3.82 2.58 7.68
C VAL A 30 -5.06 3.34 7.20
N ASN A 31 -6.25 2.99 7.68
CA ASN A 31 -7.48 3.70 7.35
C ASN A 31 -7.42 5.18 7.74
N GLU A 32 -6.92 5.49 8.94
CA GLU A 32 -6.71 6.89 9.37
C GLU A 32 -5.71 7.64 8.49
N LEU A 33 -4.70 6.97 7.93
CA LEU A 33 -3.79 7.58 6.96
C LEU A 33 -4.53 7.90 5.65
N PHE A 34 -5.30 6.95 5.12
CA PHE A 34 -5.96 7.08 3.82
C PHE A 34 -7.11 8.11 3.80
N LYS A 35 -7.65 8.50 4.95
CA LYS A 35 -8.65 9.60 5.05
C LYS A 35 -8.16 10.95 4.52
N ASP A 36 -6.85 11.19 4.58
CA ASP A 36 -6.23 12.45 4.16
C ASP A 36 -5.78 12.43 2.69
N VAL A 37 -6.11 11.37 1.93
CA VAL A 37 -5.82 11.29 0.50
C VAL A 37 -6.63 12.34 -0.26
N GLN A 38 -5.92 13.23 -0.94
CA GLN A 38 -6.50 14.30 -1.73
C GLN A 38 -6.82 13.87 -3.17
N GLN A 39 -6.12 12.85 -3.67
CA GLN A 39 -6.32 12.30 -5.00
C GLN A 39 -5.79 10.87 -5.10
N VAL A 40 -6.51 10.03 -5.84
CA VAL A 40 -6.09 8.68 -6.23
C VAL A 40 -5.85 8.64 -7.74
N LYS A 41 -4.77 8.00 -8.18
CA LYS A 41 -4.52 7.65 -9.58
C LYS A 41 -4.22 6.17 -9.68
N GLU A 42 -4.94 5.47 -10.55
CA GLU A 42 -4.60 4.10 -10.89
C GLU A 42 -3.34 4.06 -11.78
N LEU A 43 -2.45 3.12 -11.51
CA LEU A 43 -1.26 2.81 -12.31
C LEU A 43 -1.41 1.40 -12.91
N ALA A 44 -0.55 1.01 -13.85
CA ALA A 44 -0.60 -0.35 -14.41
C ALA A 44 -0.37 -1.43 -13.34
N ASP A 45 0.53 -1.17 -12.39
CA ASP A 45 1.06 -2.09 -11.37
C ASP A 45 0.68 -1.69 -9.93
N GLY A 46 -0.32 -0.80 -9.75
CA GLY A 46 -0.73 -0.32 -8.43
C GLY A 46 -1.50 0.99 -8.46
N TYR A 47 -1.29 1.84 -7.45
CA TYR A 47 -1.92 3.15 -7.31
C TYR A 47 -0.92 4.23 -6.87
N ALA A 48 -1.26 5.49 -7.15
CA ALA A 48 -0.61 6.67 -6.61
C ALA A 48 -1.60 7.50 -5.79
N PHE A 49 -1.19 7.89 -4.59
CA PHE A 49 -1.99 8.64 -3.63
C PHE A 49 -1.36 9.99 -3.34
N ARG A 50 -2.13 11.07 -3.49
CA ARG A 50 -1.66 12.43 -3.21
C ARG A 50 -2.00 12.82 -1.77
N PHE A 51 -0.99 13.19 -1.01
CA PHE A 51 -1.10 13.69 0.36
C PHE A 51 -0.67 15.16 0.45
N PRO A 52 -1.04 15.88 1.52
CA PRO A 52 -0.58 17.25 1.72
C PRO A 52 0.95 17.36 1.79
N GLY A 53 1.48 18.48 1.30
CA GLY A 53 2.90 18.80 1.38
C GLY A 53 3.27 19.38 2.73
N SER A 54 3.94 18.60 3.58
CA SER A 54 4.58 19.10 4.81
C SER A 54 5.58 18.08 5.35
N ASP A 55 6.51 18.55 6.19
CA ASP A 55 7.45 17.65 6.88
C ASP A 55 6.74 16.63 7.78
N ALA A 56 5.61 17.01 8.37
CA ALA A 56 4.78 16.10 9.16
C ALA A 56 4.23 14.95 8.29
N TRP A 57 3.76 15.27 7.08
CA TRP A 57 3.28 14.27 6.12
C TRP A 57 4.41 13.41 5.56
N ALA A 58 5.56 14.00 5.27
CA ALA A 58 6.75 13.26 4.83
C ALA A 58 7.14 12.18 5.85
N ASN A 59 7.25 12.56 7.14
CA ASN A 59 7.59 11.63 8.21
C ASN A 59 6.53 10.53 8.39
N ARG A 60 5.24 10.91 8.37
CA ARG A 60 4.13 9.95 8.51
C ARG A 60 4.13 8.91 7.38
N LEU A 61 4.37 9.33 6.13
CA LEU A 61 4.43 8.43 4.98
C LEU A 61 5.67 7.51 5.04
N VAL A 62 6.83 8.02 5.46
CA VAL A 62 8.04 7.20 5.63
C VAL A 62 7.84 6.15 6.74
N GLN A 63 7.20 6.51 7.84
CA GLN A 63 6.84 5.56 8.91
C GLN A 63 5.90 4.49 8.40
N PHE A 64 4.86 4.86 7.65
CA PHE A 64 3.96 3.91 6.99
C PHE A 64 4.73 2.93 6.11
N ILE A 65 5.60 3.42 5.22
CA ILE A 65 6.40 2.56 4.32
C ILE A 65 7.30 1.62 5.13
N THR A 66 7.98 2.14 6.16
CA THR A 66 8.91 1.34 6.97
C THR A 66 8.20 0.20 7.67
N PHE A 67 7.00 0.46 8.20
CA PHE A 67 6.18 -0.55 8.85
C PHE A 67 5.66 -1.59 7.84
N GLU A 68 5.03 -1.15 6.75
CA GLU A 68 4.46 -2.05 5.74
C GLU A 68 5.53 -2.95 5.11
N ARG A 69 6.75 -2.47 4.91
CA ARG A 69 7.86 -3.33 4.42
C ARG A 69 8.17 -4.50 5.35
N GLY A 70 7.86 -4.38 6.65
CA GLY A 70 8.06 -5.44 7.64
C GLY A 70 7.00 -6.54 7.56
N CYS A 71 5.75 -6.19 7.25
CA CYS A 71 4.62 -7.14 7.24
C CYS A 71 4.08 -7.49 5.84
N CYS A 72 4.38 -6.69 4.83
CA CYS A 72 3.90 -6.80 3.45
C CYS A 72 5.10 -6.66 2.46
N PRO A 73 6.02 -7.64 2.43
CA PRO A 73 7.27 -7.53 1.68
C PRO A 73 7.10 -7.53 0.14
N PHE A 74 5.90 -7.79 -0.37
CA PHE A 74 5.57 -7.80 -1.79
C PHE A 74 5.34 -6.39 -2.39
N PHE A 75 5.19 -5.36 -1.56
CA PHE A 75 4.97 -4.00 -2.06
C PHE A 75 6.27 -3.33 -2.51
N THR A 76 6.16 -2.57 -3.60
CA THR A 76 7.12 -1.56 -4.04
C THR A 76 6.58 -0.17 -3.74
N PHE A 77 7.34 0.61 -2.99
CA PHE A 77 6.96 1.97 -2.57
C PHE A 77 7.83 3.02 -3.26
N ALA A 78 7.24 4.16 -3.59
CA ALA A 78 8.00 5.38 -3.90
C ALA A 78 7.30 6.62 -3.36
N LEU A 79 8.07 7.61 -2.93
CA LEU A 79 7.59 8.95 -2.60
C LEU A 79 8.10 9.93 -3.64
N VAL A 80 7.19 10.72 -4.21
CA VAL A 80 7.52 11.84 -5.09
C VAL A 80 7.10 13.14 -4.41
N PHE A 81 8.05 14.01 -4.13
CA PHE A 81 7.82 15.31 -3.52
C PHE A 81 7.71 16.36 -4.62
N GLU A 82 6.55 17.02 -4.73
CA GLU A 82 6.39 18.11 -5.69
C GLU A 82 7.18 19.36 -5.25
N PRO A 83 7.60 20.22 -6.19
CA PRO A 83 8.34 21.45 -5.88
C PRO A 83 7.60 22.36 -4.87
N GLU A 84 8.35 23.27 -4.26
CA GLU A 84 7.80 24.34 -3.39
C GLU A 84 7.04 23.84 -2.14
N GLN A 85 7.51 22.75 -1.51
CA GLN A 85 6.78 22.05 -0.43
C GLN A 85 5.38 21.63 -0.85
N GLY A 86 5.23 21.33 -2.14
CA GLY A 86 4.01 20.83 -2.71
C GLY A 86 3.64 19.44 -2.19
N PRO A 87 2.52 18.91 -2.68
CA PRO A 87 2.01 17.60 -2.34
C PRO A 87 3.03 16.48 -2.45
N ILE A 88 2.80 15.42 -1.68
CA ILE A 88 3.61 14.21 -1.72
C ILE A 88 2.78 13.10 -2.35
N TRP A 89 3.32 12.47 -3.39
CA TRP A 89 2.72 11.29 -3.99
C TRP A 89 3.33 10.03 -3.40
N LEU A 90 2.51 9.18 -2.80
CA LEU A 90 2.85 7.81 -2.45
C LEU A 90 2.45 6.88 -3.58
N HIS A 91 3.43 6.27 -4.23
CA HIS A 91 3.19 5.18 -5.18
C HIS A 91 3.27 3.85 -4.43
N LEU A 92 2.18 3.09 -4.48
CA LEU A 92 2.06 1.77 -3.88
C LEU A 92 1.82 0.75 -5.00
N ARG A 93 2.80 -0.10 -5.25
CA ARG A 93 2.86 -1.00 -6.41
C ARG A 93 3.25 -2.41 -5.99
N GLY A 94 3.09 -3.38 -6.86
CA GLY A 94 3.44 -4.78 -6.58
C GLY A 94 3.14 -5.71 -7.75
N PRO A 95 3.22 -7.03 -7.54
CA PRO A 95 2.98 -8.01 -8.60
C PRO A 95 1.49 -8.10 -8.95
N GLU A 96 1.16 -8.95 -9.93
CA GLU A 96 -0.23 -9.19 -10.35
C GLU A 96 -1.12 -9.55 -9.15
N GLY A 97 -2.31 -8.94 -9.06
CA GLY A 97 -3.23 -9.12 -7.93
C GLY A 97 -3.07 -8.09 -6.79
N VAL A 98 -1.98 -7.31 -6.75
CA VAL A 98 -1.76 -6.31 -5.69
C VAL A 98 -2.85 -5.25 -5.60
N LYS A 99 -3.47 -4.89 -6.73
CA LYS A 99 -4.50 -3.84 -6.77
C LYS A 99 -5.69 -4.15 -5.87
N ALA A 100 -6.15 -5.40 -5.86
CA ALA A 100 -7.25 -5.83 -5.00
C ALA A 100 -6.90 -5.69 -3.50
N ILE A 101 -5.63 -5.90 -3.13
CA ILE A 101 -5.15 -5.69 -1.76
C ILE A 101 -5.19 -4.20 -1.42
N ILE A 102 -4.69 -3.35 -2.32
CA ILE A 102 -4.68 -1.89 -2.12
C ILE A 102 -6.11 -1.36 -2.00
N GLU A 103 -7.04 -1.84 -2.82
CA GLU A 103 -8.47 -1.49 -2.75
C GLU A 103 -9.08 -1.84 -1.40
N ASN A 104 -8.77 -3.02 -0.85
CA ASN A 104 -9.21 -3.41 0.48
C ASN A 104 -8.57 -2.56 1.61
N MET A 105 -7.35 -2.05 1.40
CA MET A 105 -6.72 -1.10 2.33
C MET A 105 -7.36 0.30 2.29
N MET A 106 -7.84 0.73 1.12
CA MET A 106 -8.56 2.01 0.97
C MET A 106 -9.97 1.95 1.55
N HIS A 107 -10.62 0.81 1.38
CA HIS A 107 -12.00 0.56 1.77
C HIS A 107 -12.06 -0.72 2.62
N PRO A 108 -11.67 -0.63 3.91
CA PRO A 108 -11.80 -1.76 4.81
C PRO A 108 -13.29 -2.14 4.83
N GLN A 109 -13.64 -3.32 4.31
CA GLN A 109 -15.00 -3.82 4.42
C GLN A 109 -15.28 -4.13 5.89
N VAL A 110 -15.79 -3.14 6.63
CA VAL A 110 -16.61 -3.39 7.81
C VAL A 110 -17.79 -4.20 7.31
N GLY A 111 -17.98 -5.39 7.88
CA GLY A 111 -18.78 -6.44 7.30
C GLY A 111 -20.14 -6.02 6.75
N ILE A 112 -20.55 -6.82 5.75
CA ILE A 112 -21.89 -6.96 5.17
C ILE A 112 -22.23 -5.93 4.08
N GLY A 113 -22.13 -6.39 2.82
CA GLY A 113 -23.17 -6.17 1.82
C GLY A 113 -23.16 -4.84 1.05
N THR A 114 -22.96 -5.01 -0.25
CA THR A 114 -23.48 -4.19 -1.36
C THR A 114 -22.65 -2.99 -1.84
N ASN A 115 -22.03 -3.25 -3.00
CA ASN A 115 -22.14 -2.47 -4.23
C ASN A 115 -21.72 -0.99 -4.16
N PHE A 116 -20.51 -0.70 -4.66
CA PHE A 116 -20.10 0.65 -5.01
C PHE A 116 -19.93 0.76 -6.54
N PRO A 117 -20.51 1.79 -7.19
CA PRO A 117 -20.35 1.99 -8.62
C PRO A 117 -19.04 2.73 -8.89
N LEU A 118 -18.33 2.29 -9.93
CA LEU A 118 -17.25 3.06 -10.54
C LEU A 118 -17.89 4.23 -11.31
N THR A 119 -17.58 5.47 -10.93
CA THR A 119 -17.79 6.66 -11.79
C THR A 119 -16.43 7.28 -12.07
#